data_AF-A0A7C1CSY3-F1
#
_entry.id   AF-A0A7C1CSY3-F1
#
_cell.length_a   1.000
_cell.length_b   1.000
_cell.length_c   1.000
_cell.angle_alpha   90.00
_cell.angle_beta   90.00
_cell.angle_gamma   90.00
#
_symmetry.space_group_name_H-M   'P 1'
#
loop_
_entity.id
_entity.type
_entity.pdbx_description
1 polymer ?
#
loop_
_entity_poly.entity_id
_entity_poly.type
_entity_poly.pdbx_seq_one_letter_code
_entity_poly.pdbx_strand_id
1 'polypeptide(L)'
;MGTQIEIDRFAMEMQAVDEITTLISTIVSFTTIQNQISNTISINLPKAHEVIVNRSKARITDSRGNVIWKGNLEKKITTENSLSFKFGKDWLTKQGAQPYTIEWETSVLVSSPTGNYFWPTCLSGNISSVKYLGLRVFSDNEFREKIETNFEVSTRLMDQSSGLSGVVWELSNYRTKKAWQYTKPIENPFVKISF
;
A
#
# COMPACT_ATOMS: atom_id res chain seq x y z
N MET A 1 -23.91 -7.07 -5.59
CA MET A 1 -22.61 -7.39 -4.93
C MET A 1 -21.53 -7.25 -5.99
N GLY A 2 -20.46 -6.49 -5.71
CA GLY A 2 -19.36 -6.34 -6.66
C GLY A 2 -18.52 -7.61 -6.76
N THR A 3 -17.78 -7.78 -7.86
CA THR A 3 -16.84 -8.90 -7.99
C THR A 3 -15.65 -8.69 -7.06
N GLN A 4 -15.25 -9.69 -6.28
CA GLN A 4 -14.05 -9.57 -5.46
C GLN A 4 -12.78 -9.47 -6.32
N ILE A 5 -11.78 -8.73 -5.83
CA ILE A 5 -10.46 -8.63 -6.46
C ILE A 5 -9.40 -9.29 -5.59
N GLU A 6 -8.45 -9.92 -6.25
CA GLU A 6 -7.24 -10.45 -5.63
C GLU A 6 -6.11 -9.44 -5.83
N ILE A 7 -5.48 -9.02 -4.74
CA ILE A 7 -4.37 -8.05 -4.76
C ILE A 7 -3.06 -8.82 -4.93
N ASP A 8 -2.35 -8.57 -6.02
CA ASP A 8 -1.05 -9.18 -6.28
C ASP A 8 0.03 -8.67 -5.31
N ARG A 9 -0.01 -7.37 -4.97
CA ARG A 9 0.93 -6.77 -4.04
C ARG A 9 0.32 -5.58 -3.30
N PHE A 10 0.51 -5.55 -1.99
CA PHE A 10 0.36 -4.34 -1.19
C PHE A 10 1.65 -4.09 -0.41
N ALA A 11 2.35 -3.02 -0.79
CA ALA A 11 3.56 -2.59 -0.11
C ALA A 11 3.36 -1.17 0.45
N MET A 12 3.84 -0.95 1.67
CA MET A 12 3.81 0.32 2.36
C MET A 12 5.20 0.63 2.93
N GLU A 13 5.58 1.89 2.82
CA GLU A 13 6.75 2.45 3.48
C GLU A 13 6.32 3.66 4.30
N MET A 14 6.77 3.71 5.55
CA MET A 14 6.54 4.82 6.46
C MET A 14 7.89 5.40 6.87
N GLN A 15 8.03 6.71 6.79
CA GLN A 15 9.26 7.41 7.12
C GLN A 15 8.95 8.62 7.98
N ALA A 16 9.58 8.73 9.15
CA ALA A 16 9.59 9.99 9.90
C ALA A 16 10.40 11.03 9.11
N VAL A 17 9.75 12.12 8.71
CA VAL A 17 10.40 13.24 7.98
C VAL A 17 10.96 14.24 8.98
N ASP A 18 10.22 14.49 10.04
CA ASP A 18 10.59 15.27 11.22
C ASP A 18 9.83 14.73 12.45
N GLU A 19 9.85 15.47 13.57
CA GLU A 19 9.25 15.06 14.84
C GLU A 19 7.73 14.84 14.76
N ILE A 20 7.03 15.53 13.85
CA ILE A 20 5.56 15.50 13.78
C ILE A 20 5.03 15.00 12.44
N THR A 21 5.86 14.92 11.40
CA THR A 21 5.43 14.55 10.06
C THR A 21 5.95 13.18 9.66
N THR A 22 5.02 12.32 9.23
CA THR A 22 5.29 11.01 8.66
C THR A 22 4.94 10.99 7.18
N LEU A 23 5.88 10.55 6.33
CA LEU A 23 5.62 10.22 4.95
C LEU A 23 5.16 8.76 4.83
N ILE A 24 4.01 8.55 4.22
CA ILE A 24 3.46 7.22 3.91
C ILE A 24 3.42 7.04 2.40
N SER A 25 4.22 6.11 1.90
CA SER A 25 4.24 5.73 0.49
C SER A 25 3.67 4.33 0.33
N THR A 26 2.81 4.14 -0.67
CA THR A 26 2.18 2.84 -0.91
C THR A 26 2.20 2.44 -2.37
N ILE A 27 2.23 1.14 -2.60
CA ILE A 27 2.03 0.52 -3.91
C ILE A 27 1.01 -0.59 -3.76
N VAL A 28 -0.10 -0.49 -4.48
CA VAL A 28 -1.09 -1.55 -4.62
C VAL A 28 -1.10 -2.02 -6.07
N SER A 29 -0.87 -3.31 -6.28
CA SER A 29 -0.91 -3.93 -7.60
C SER A 29 -1.90 -5.09 -7.63
N PHE A 30 -2.68 -5.18 -8.71
CA PHE A 30 -3.65 -6.26 -8.91
C PHE A 30 -3.93 -6.47 -10.38
N THR A 31 -4.33 -7.70 -10.71
CA THR A 31 -4.70 -8.10 -12.07
C THR A 31 -6.21 -8.27 -12.17
N THR A 32 -6.82 -7.72 -13.22
CA THR A 32 -8.28 -7.72 -13.39
C THR A 32 -8.72 -7.91 -14.84
N ILE A 33 -9.96 -8.35 -15.03
CA ILE A 33 -10.62 -8.43 -16.34
C ILE A 33 -11.78 -7.43 -16.42
N GLN A 34 -12.27 -7.17 -17.64
CA GLN A 34 -13.19 -6.04 -17.86
C GLN A 34 -14.53 -6.15 -17.11
N ASN A 35 -14.94 -7.35 -16.71
CA ASN A 35 -16.17 -7.58 -15.96
C ASN A 35 -16.01 -7.36 -14.44
N GLN A 36 -14.82 -6.98 -13.97
CA GLN A 36 -14.50 -6.71 -12.56
C GLN A 36 -14.29 -5.21 -12.26
N ILE A 37 -14.52 -4.33 -13.25
CA ILE A 37 -14.18 -2.90 -13.23
C ILE A 37 -15.23 -2.03 -12.50
N SER A 38 -15.55 -2.37 -11.26
CA SER A 38 -16.36 -1.48 -10.39
C SER A 38 -15.84 -1.40 -8.97
N ASN A 39 -14.68 -1.98 -8.70
CA ASN A 39 -14.10 -1.97 -7.37
C ASN A 39 -13.42 -0.63 -7.10
N THR A 40 -13.73 -0.10 -5.93
CA THR A 40 -12.96 0.96 -5.29
C THR A 40 -12.03 0.30 -4.30
N ILE A 41 -10.75 0.62 -4.40
CA ILE A 41 -9.76 0.29 -3.38
C ILE A 41 -9.49 1.58 -2.61
N SER A 42 -9.39 1.50 -1.30
CA SER A 42 -9.10 2.64 -0.45
C SER A 42 -7.93 2.32 0.48
N ILE A 43 -7.12 3.34 0.74
CA ILE A 43 -6.07 3.32 1.75
C ILE A 43 -6.51 4.28 2.83
N ASN A 44 -6.81 3.73 4.00
CA ASN A 44 -7.08 4.51 5.20
C ASN A 44 -5.75 5.01 5.75
N LEU A 45 -5.69 6.31 6.02
CA LEU A 45 -4.52 6.99 6.55
C LEU A 45 -4.70 7.20 8.06
N PRO A 46 -3.61 7.43 8.81
CA PRO A 46 -3.71 7.80 10.22
C PRO A 46 -4.59 9.04 10.39
N LYS A 47 -5.30 9.12 11.53
CA LYS A 47 -5.91 10.38 11.94
C LYS A 47 -4.80 11.38 12.22
N ALA A 48 -4.94 12.60 11.75
CA ALA A 48 -3.89 13.60 11.82
C ALA A 48 -4.47 15.01 11.77
N HIS A 49 -3.67 16.01 12.14
CA HIS A 49 -4.04 17.41 11.99
C HIS A 49 -4.14 17.79 10.51
N GLU A 50 -3.19 17.33 9.70
CA GLU A 50 -3.13 17.59 8.27
C GLU A 50 -2.70 16.35 7.49
N VAL A 51 -3.28 16.17 6.30
CA VAL A 51 -2.97 15.09 5.36
C VAL A 51 -2.81 15.67 3.96
N ILE A 52 -1.59 15.57 3.39
CA ILE A 52 -1.26 16.12 2.07
C ILE A 52 -0.89 14.99 1.11
N VAL A 53 -1.65 14.84 0.03
CA VAL A 53 -1.36 13.84 -1.01
C VAL A 53 -0.35 14.39 -2.03
N ASN A 54 0.92 14.07 -1.82
CA ASN A 54 2.00 14.44 -2.74
C ASN A 54 1.90 13.72 -4.08
N ARG A 55 1.56 12.45 -4.05
CA ARG A 55 1.44 11.60 -5.25
C ARG A 55 0.25 10.68 -5.13
N SER A 56 -0.52 10.60 -6.21
CA SER A 56 -1.46 9.51 -6.48
C SER A 56 -1.44 9.32 -7.99
N LYS A 57 -0.92 8.19 -8.46
CA LYS A 57 -0.84 7.89 -9.90
C LYS A 57 -1.10 6.42 -10.10
N ALA A 58 -1.61 6.06 -11.25
CA ALA A 58 -1.72 4.65 -11.62
C ALA A 58 -1.12 4.38 -12.99
N ARG A 59 -0.76 3.12 -13.20
CA ARG A 59 -0.30 2.55 -14.46
C ARG A 59 -1.13 1.31 -14.75
N ILE A 60 -1.56 1.17 -15.99
CA ILE A 60 -2.33 0.03 -16.47
C ILE A 60 -1.53 -0.60 -17.60
N THR A 61 -1.22 -1.87 -17.45
CA THR A 61 -0.48 -2.68 -18.42
C THR A 61 -1.36 -3.83 -18.89
N ASP A 62 -1.32 -4.15 -20.17
CA ASP A 62 -2.03 -5.30 -20.74
C ASP A 62 -1.25 -6.61 -20.51
N SER A 63 -1.88 -7.75 -20.80
CA SER A 63 -1.26 -9.08 -20.66
C SER A 63 -0.04 -9.33 -21.54
N ARG A 64 0.21 -8.47 -22.54
CA ARG A 64 1.39 -8.53 -23.42
C ARG A 64 2.51 -7.61 -22.92
N GLY A 65 2.30 -6.89 -21.82
CA GLY A 65 3.26 -5.95 -21.25
C GLY A 65 3.16 -4.52 -21.80
N ASN A 66 2.16 -4.21 -22.62
CA ASN A 66 1.98 -2.87 -23.17
C ASN A 66 1.32 -1.94 -22.15
N VAL A 67 1.83 -0.72 -22.01
CA VAL A 67 1.19 0.31 -21.17
C VAL A 67 0.01 0.89 -21.92
N ILE A 68 -1.20 0.65 -21.42
CA ILE A 68 -2.44 1.18 -22.00
C ILE A 68 -2.74 2.56 -21.43
N TRP A 69 -2.41 2.77 -20.16
CA TRP A 69 -2.65 4.05 -19.50
C TRP A 69 -1.65 4.29 -18.39
N LYS A 70 -1.26 5.56 -18.21
CA LYS A 70 -0.46 6.02 -17.08
C LYS A 70 -0.83 7.47 -16.82
N GLY A 71 -1.17 7.80 -15.58
CA GLY A 71 -1.57 9.16 -15.26
C GLY A 71 -1.66 9.42 -13.77
N ASN A 72 -1.71 10.71 -13.43
CA ASN A 72 -2.03 11.14 -12.08
C ASN A 72 -3.52 10.95 -11.83
N LEU A 73 -3.85 10.57 -10.60
CA LEU A 73 -5.20 10.43 -10.11
C LEU A 73 -5.57 11.64 -9.26
N GLU A 74 -6.85 11.80 -8.98
CA GLU A 74 -7.31 12.81 -8.03
C GLU A 74 -6.68 12.60 -6.65
N LYS A 75 -6.29 13.73 -6.05
CA LYS A 75 -5.60 13.80 -4.76
C LYS A 75 -6.58 14.14 -3.63
N LYS A 76 -7.78 13.57 -3.67
CA LYS A 76 -8.85 13.89 -2.73
C LYS A 76 -8.86 12.88 -1.59
N ILE A 77 -8.73 13.40 -0.38
CA ILE A 77 -8.97 12.64 0.86
C ILE A 77 -10.46 12.72 1.19
N THR A 78 -11.05 11.58 1.56
CA THR A 78 -12.43 11.51 2.03
C THR A 78 -12.53 12.07 3.46
N THR A 79 -13.75 12.30 3.93
CA THR A 79 -14.00 12.68 5.33
C THR A 79 -13.57 11.63 6.34
N GLU A 80 -13.30 10.40 5.90
CA GLU A 80 -12.85 9.28 6.73
C GLU A 80 -11.32 9.11 6.71
N ASN A 81 -10.58 10.14 6.24
CA ASN A 81 -9.13 10.09 6.02
C ASN A 81 -8.69 8.93 5.12
N SER A 82 -9.50 8.61 4.11
CA SER A 82 -9.16 7.60 3.10
C SER A 82 -8.77 8.26 1.79
N LEU A 83 -7.74 7.72 1.15
CA LEU A 83 -7.46 7.97 -0.26
C LEU A 83 -8.02 6.80 -1.07
N SER A 84 -8.84 7.08 -2.08
CA SER A 84 -9.57 6.05 -2.82
C SER A 84 -9.23 6.07 -4.30
N PHE A 85 -9.12 4.88 -4.87
CA PHE A 85 -8.95 4.65 -6.29
C PHE A 85 -10.11 3.80 -6.80
N LYS A 86 -10.97 4.42 -7.62
CA LYS A 86 -12.04 3.73 -8.33
C LYS A 86 -11.57 3.42 -9.75
N PHE A 87 -11.58 2.15 -10.10
CA PHE A 87 -11.21 1.73 -11.44
C PHE A 87 -12.35 2.01 -12.43
N GLY A 88 -12.07 2.80 -13.47
CA GLY A 88 -13.06 3.23 -14.47
C GLY A 88 -13.11 2.33 -15.70
N LYS A 89 -14.31 2.04 -16.22
CA LYS A 89 -14.49 1.24 -17.45
C LYS A 89 -13.87 1.95 -18.67
N ASP A 90 -13.88 3.27 -18.68
CA ASP A 90 -13.43 4.10 -19.81
C ASP A 90 -11.93 4.00 -20.08
N TRP A 91 -11.14 3.55 -19.11
CA TRP A 91 -9.70 3.36 -19.28
C TRP A 91 -9.36 2.07 -20.06
N LEU A 92 -10.30 1.13 -20.16
CA LEU A 92 -10.06 -0.21 -20.70
C LEU A 92 -10.81 -0.51 -21.99
N THR A 93 -11.65 0.41 -22.46
CA THR A 93 -12.62 0.11 -23.51
C THR A 93 -12.06 0.03 -24.92
N LYS A 94 -10.76 0.29 -25.20
CA LYS A 94 -10.28 0.29 -26.60
C LYS A 94 -8.86 -0.20 -26.94
N GLN A 95 -7.94 -0.51 -26.00
CA GLN A 95 -6.50 -0.49 -26.36
C GLN A 95 -5.57 -1.62 -25.87
N GLY A 96 -6.02 -2.70 -25.22
CA GLY A 96 -5.08 -3.77 -24.80
C GLY A 96 -5.68 -5.16 -24.61
N ALA A 97 -4.79 -6.16 -24.55
CA ALA A 97 -5.15 -7.56 -24.34
C ALA A 97 -5.37 -7.88 -22.85
N GLN A 98 -6.53 -8.41 -22.48
CA GLN A 98 -6.82 -8.85 -21.11
C GLN A 98 -6.00 -10.10 -20.70
N PRO A 99 -5.74 -10.31 -19.39
CA PRO A 99 -6.10 -9.43 -18.27
C PRO A 99 -5.23 -8.17 -18.19
N TYR A 100 -5.67 -7.19 -17.40
CA TYR A 100 -4.96 -5.94 -17.15
C TYR A 100 -4.29 -5.98 -15.78
N THR A 101 -3.04 -5.54 -15.70
CA THR A 101 -2.35 -5.29 -14.44
C THR A 101 -2.43 -3.80 -14.12
N ILE A 102 -2.94 -3.49 -12.94
CA ILE A 102 -3.02 -2.14 -12.41
C ILE A 102 -1.97 -2.00 -11.33
N GLU A 103 -1.22 -0.90 -11.36
CA GLU A 103 -0.33 -0.48 -10.28
C GLU A 103 -0.76 0.92 -9.84
N TRP A 104 -1.13 1.06 -8.59
CA TRP A 104 -1.49 2.32 -7.97
C TRP A 104 -0.42 2.71 -6.94
N GLU A 105 0.24 3.83 -7.17
CA GLU A 105 1.28 4.36 -6.30
C GLU A 105 0.79 5.64 -5.62
N THR A 106 0.97 5.71 -4.30
CA THR A 106 0.67 6.91 -3.52
C THR A 106 1.85 7.35 -2.67
N SER A 107 1.86 8.64 -2.34
CA SER A 107 2.77 9.23 -1.37
C SER A 107 2.02 10.35 -0.66
N VAL A 108 1.91 10.25 0.65
CA VAL A 108 1.09 11.11 1.49
C VAL A 108 1.89 11.57 2.69
N LEU A 109 1.94 12.87 2.93
CA LEU A 109 2.46 13.45 4.18
C LEU A 109 1.32 13.52 5.19
N VAL A 110 1.60 13.08 6.40
CA VAL A 110 0.67 13.05 7.52
C VAL A 110 1.31 13.81 8.68
N SER A 111 0.75 14.96 9.04
CA SER A 111 1.30 15.86 10.05
C SER A 111 0.52 15.73 11.37
N SER A 112 1.24 15.53 12.46
CA SER A 112 0.73 15.23 13.80
C SER A 112 -0.27 14.07 13.79
N PRO A 113 0.14 12.86 13.33
CA PRO A 113 -0.70 11.68 13.43
C PRO A 113 -1.06 11.37 14.89
N THR A 114 -2.21 10.74 15.11
CA THR A 114 -2.74 10.45 16.45
C THR A 114 -3.41 9.08 16.51
N GLY A 115 -3.32 8.44 17.67
CA GLY A 115 -4.01 7.20 17.96
C GLY A 115 -3.33 6.00 17.31
N ASN A 116 -4.11 4.96 17.01
CA ASN A 116 -3.58 3.71 16.49
C ASN A 116 -3.77 3.62 14.97
N TYR A 117 -2.68 3.28 14.27
CA TYR A 117 -2.69 2.94 12.87
C TYR A 117 -2.38 1.46 12.67
N PHE A 118 -3.10 0.83 11.74
CA PHE A 118 -3.08 -0.62 11.60
C PHE A 118 -2.75 -1.04 10.18
N TRP A 119 -1.75 -1.90 10.04
CA TRP A 119 -1.38 -2.55 8.79
C TRP A 119 -1.52 -4.07 8.94
N PRO A 120 -1.97 -4.79 7.88
CA PRO A 120 -2.33 -4.32 6.55
C PRO A 120 -3.80 -3.85 6.41
N THR A 121 -4.56 -3.84 7.50
CA THR A 121 -6.01 -3.53 7.50
C THR A 121 -6.36 -2.10 7.07
N CYS A 122 -5.36 -1.22 6.92
CA CYS A 122 -5.51 0.08 6.28
C CYS A 122 -5.89 -0.01 4.79
N LEU A 123 -5.61 -1.13 4.11
CA LEU A 123 -6.12 -1.39 2.76
C LEU A 123 -7.55 -1.95 2.84
N SER A 124 -8.49 -1.29 2.17
CA SER A 124 -9.89 -1.71 2.14
C SER A 124 -10.47 -1.69 0.72
N GLY A 125 -11.56 -2.44 0.55
CA GLY A 125 -12.21 -2.67 -0.73
C GLY A 125 -12.87 -4.05 -0.73
N ASN A 126 -13.47 -4.43 -1.85
CA ASN A 126 -14.01 -5.78 -2.04
C ASN A 126 -12.89 -6.77 -2.41
N ILE A 127 -11.98 -7.01 -1.46
CA ILE A 127 -10.75 -7.78 -1.64
C ILE A 127 -10.95 -9.21 -1.13
N SER A 128 -10.66 -10.22 -1.95
CA SER A 128 -10.69 -11.63 -1.53
C SER A 128 -9.41 -12.06 -0.83
N SER A 129 -8.26 -11.61 -1.33
CA SER A 129 -6.95 -11.99 -0.82
C SER A 129 -5.88 -10.96 -1.21
N VAL A 130 -4.75 -10.97 -0.49
CA VAL A 130 -3.54 -10.22 -0.82
C VAL A 130 -2.38 -11.20 -0.92
N LYS A 131 -1.75 -11.34 -2.09
CA LYS A 131 -0.71 -12.35 -2.34
C LYS A 131 0.61 -12.01 -1.66
N TYR A 132 0.96 -10.73 -1.67
CA TYR A 132 2.20 -10.21 -1.13
C TYR A 132 1.93 -8.96 -0.31
N LEU A 133 2.49 -8.96 0.89
CA LEU A 133 2.46 -7.85 1.83
C LEU A 133 3.88 -7.39 2.11
N GLY A 134 4.13 -6.08 2.03
CA GLY A 134 5.38 -5.48 2.45
C GLY A 134 5.13 -4.26 3.34
N LEU A 135 5.82 -4.18 4.46
CA LEU A 135 5.87 -2.98 5.30
C LEU A 135 7.33 -2.65 5.61
N ARG A 136 7.70 -1.39 5.40
CA ARG A 136 8.97 -0.82 5.82
C ARG A 136 8.68 0.39 6.68
N VAL A 137 9.33 0.51 7.84
CA VAL A 137 9.21 1.69 8.70
C VAL A 137 10.60 2.19 9.02
N PHE A 138 10.90 3.41 8.59
CA PHE A 138 12.14 4.15 8.89
C PHE A 138 11.84 5.18 9.97
N SER A 139 12.45 4.99 11.13
CA SER A 139 12.23 5.84 12.30
C SER A 139 13.42 5.82 13.24
N ASP A 140 13.40 6.69 14.24
CA ASP A 140 14.30 6.61 15.38
C ASP A 140 13.95 5.41 16.29
N ASN A 141 14.72 5.24 17.37
CA ASN A 141 14.51 4.16 18.33
C ASN A 141 13.24 4.33 19.16
N GLU A 142 12.86 5.55 19.53
CA GLU A 142 11.65 5.81 20.33
C GLU A 142 10.39 5.44 19.56
N PHE A 143 10.31 5.77 18.27
CA PHE A 143 9.19 5.40 17.42
C PHE A 143 9.06 3.89 17.25
N ARG A 144 10.17 3.14 17.25
CA ARG A 144 10.13 1.66 17.16
C ARG A 144 9.42 1.04 18.35
N GLU A 145 9.56 1.63 19.53
CA GLU A 145 8.86 1.18 20.74
C GLU A 145 7.34 1.36 20.63
N LYS A 146 6.87 2.21 19.72
CA LYS A 146 5.44 2.42 19.44
C LYS A 146 4.83 1.33 18.53
N ILE A 147 5.63 0.41 18.02
CA ILE A 147 5.20 -0.65 17.10
C ILE A 147 4.89 -1.94 17.85
N GLU A 148 3.65 -2.38 17.76
CA GLU A 148 3.16 -3.66 18.26
C GLU A 148 2.90 -4.60 17.07
N THR A 149 3.44 -5.82 17.10
CA THR A 149 3.30 -6.76 15.98
C THR A 149 3.33 -8.22 16.42
N ASN A 150 2.65 -9.09 15.66
CA ASN A 150 2.73 -10.55 15.80
C ASN A 150 3.85 -11.18 14.95
N PHE A 151 4.73 -10.38 14.35
CA PHE A 151 5.88 -10.87 13.57
C PHE A 151 7.19 -10.77 14.33
N GLU A 152 8.12 -11.67 14.00
CA GLU A 152 9.53 -11.45 14.31
C GLU A 152 10.00 -10.19 13.60
N VAL A 153 10.48 -9.21 14.38
CA VAL A 153 11.03 -7.97 13.83
C VAL A 153 12.38 -8.27 13.18
N SER A 154 12.49 -8.01 11.88
CA SER A 154 13.77 -8.04 11.17
C SER A 154 14.31 -6.62 11.04
N THR A 155 15.32 -6.28 11.85
CA THR A 155 16.10 -5.05 11.71
C THR A 155 17.17 -5.26 10.64
N ARG A 156 16.93 -4.76 9.42
CA ARG A 156 17.85 -5.01 8.28
C ARG A 156 18.08 -3.84 7.33
N LEU A 157 17.46 -2.67 7.54
CA LEU A 157 17.65 -1.54 6.64
C LEU A 157 18.13 -0.30 7.39
N MET A 158 18.92 0.51 6.72
CA MET A 158 19.27 1.86 7.11
C MET A 158 18.99 2.75 5.90
N ASP A 159 18.24 3.82 6.12
CA ASP A 159 18.05 4.83 5.08
C ASP A 159 19.29 5.73 5.03
N GLN A 160 20.00 5.67 3.90
CA GLN A 160 21.24 6.43 3.71
C GLN A 160 21.02 7.94 3.67
N SER A 161 19.80 8.40 3.36
CA SER A 161 19.51 9.83 3.24
C SER A 161 19.25 10.50 4.59
N SER A 162 18.55 9.82 5.49
CA SER A 162 18.18 10.33 6.81
C SER A 162 19.04 9.79 7.95
N GLY A 163 19.81 8.71 7.73
CA GLY A 163 20.51 7.99 8.78
C GLY A 163 19.60 7.18 9.70
N LEU A 164 18.28 7.20 9.47
CA LEU A 164 17.31 6.44 10.25
C LEU A 164 17.44 4.95 9.97
N SER A 165 17.13 4.16 10.99
CA SER A 165 17.21 2.72 10.89
C SER A 165 15.81 2.12 10.68
N GLY A 166 15.70 1.18 9.75
CA GLY A 166 14.45 0.62 9.28
C GLY A 166 14.13 -0.76 9.83
N VAL A 167 12.85 -0.98 10.14
CA VAL A 167 12.26 -2.31 10.36
C VAL A 167 11.49 -2.75 9.11
N VAL A 168 11.58 -4.04 8.78
CA VAL A 168 11.03 -4.58 7.54
C VAL A 168 10.26 -5.85 7.81
N TRP A 169 9.06 -5.91 7.24
CA TRP A 169 8.25 -7.12 7.14
C TRP A 169 7.87 -7.37 5.69
N GLU A 170 8.19 -8.55 5.18
CA GLU A 170 7.80 -9.00 3.84
C GLU A 170 7.16 -10.39 3.98
N LEU A 171 5.90 -10.50 3.58
CA LEU A 171 5.06 -11.68 3.77
C LEU A 171 4.45 -12.09 2.43
N SER A 172 4.33 -13.39 2.17
CA SER A 172 3.68 -13.91 0.98
C SER A 172 2.79 -15.10 1.31
N ASN A 173 1.61 -15.12 0.67
CA ASN A 173 0.69 -16.24 0.72
C ASN A 173 1.07 -17.38 -0.24
N TYR A 174 2.08 -17.19 -1.11
CA TYR A 174 2.57 -18.24 -1.99
C TYR A 174 3.84 -18.89 -1.45
N ARG A 175 3.83 -20.23 -1.37
CA ARG A 175 4.98 -21.01 -0.90
C ARG A 175 6.15 -21.09 -1.90
N THR A 176 6.02 -20.58 -3.14
CA THR A 176 7.03 -20.85 -4.18
C THR A 176 7.37 -19.66 -5.08
N LYS A 177 8.64 -19.24 -4.94
CA LYS A 177 9.62 -18.67 -5.90
C LYS A 177 9.56 -17.18 -6.32
N LYS A 178 10.64 -16.50 -5.88
CA LYS A 178 11.40 -15.33 -6.41
C LYS A 178 10.70 -13.97 -6.27
N ALA A 179 11.25 -12.95 -5.59
CA ALA A 179 12.66 -12.51 -5.52
C ALA A 179 13.18 -12.08 -4.12
N TRP A 180 12.40 -12.25 -3.05
CA TRP A 180 12.79 -11.83 -1.70
C TRP A 180 12.61 -13.02 -0.75
N GLN A 181 13.67 -13.82 -0.60
CA GLN A 181 13.63 -15.08 0.14
C GLN A 181 13.65 -14.79 1.63
N TYR A 182 12.52 -14.96 2.32
CA TYR A 182 12.30 -15.49 3.69
C TYR A 182 10.83 -15.24 4.09
N THR A 183 9.87 -15.55 3.22
CA THR A 183 8.45 -15.31 3.52
C THR A 183 7.88 -16.50 4.31
N LYS A 184 7.65 -16.34 5.61
CA LYS A 184 6.83 -17.28 6.39
C LYS A 184 5.35 -17.02 6.03
N PRO A 185 4.53 -18.06 5.75
CA PRO A 185 3.09 -17.89 5.73
C PRO A 185 2.62 -17.57 7.16
N ILE A 186 1.90 -16.47 7.33
CA ILE A 186 1.38 -16.06 8.64
C ILE A 186 -0.11 -15.77 8.49
N GLU A 187 -0.90 -16.41 9.34
CA GLU A 187 -2.34 -16.15 9.42
C GLU A 187 -2.56 -14.85 10.17
N ASN A 188 -3.41 -13.98 9.62
CA ASN A 188 -3.79 -12.70 10.21
C ASN A 188 -2.59 -11.80 10.56
N PRO A 189 -1.83 -11.38 9.54
CA PRO A 189 -0.72 -10.43 9.72
C PRO A 189 -1.17 -9.14 10.42
N PHE A 190 -0.42 -8.67 11.43
CA PHE A 190 -0.76 -7.45 12.16
C PHE A 190 0.47 -6.62 12.56
N VAL A 191 0.39 -5.33 12.26
CA VAL A 191 1.23 -4.27 12.83
C VAL A 191 0.32 -3.13 13.29
N LYS A 192 0.47 -2.72 14.54
CA LYS A 192 -0.11 -1.51 15.11
C LYS A 192 0.99 -0.52 15.41
N ILE A 193 0.79 0.72 14.98
CA ILE A 193 1.67 1.84 15.24
C ILE A 193 0.88 2.83 16.09
N SER A 194 1.40 3.13 17.27
CA SER A 194 0.81 4.12 18.18
C SER A 194 1.43 5.49 17.90
N PHE A 195 0.62 6.52 17.69
CA PHE A 195 1.06 7.90 17.49
C PHE A 195 0.70 8.78 18.68
#